data_AF-A0A352KPL4-F1
#
_entry.id   AF-A0A352KPL4-F1
#
_cell.length_a   1.000
_cell.length_b   1.000
_cell.length_c   1.000
_cell.angle_alpha   90.00
_cell.angle_beta   90.00
_cell.angle_gamma   90.00
#
_symmetry.space_group_name_H-M   'P 1'
#
loop_
_entity.id
_entity.type
_entity.pdbx_description
1 polymer ?
#
loop_
_entity_poly.entity_id
_entity_poly.type
_entity_poly.pdbx_seq_one_letter_code
_entity_poly.pdbx_strand_id
1 'polypeptide(L)' 'MNAEELESIVVDALEEVKAIDIECLSVSELTSVMDYIIICTGRSNRHVRALVDSVVEHSKKNGVLPLGVEGY' A
#
# COMPACT_ATOMS: atom_id res chain seq x y z
N MET A 1 -13.82 -3.56 7.16
CA MET A 1 -12.97 -2.91 6.17
C MET A 1 -13.28 -3.50 4.83
N ASN A 2 -13.76 -2.71 3.89
CA ASN A 2 -13.88 -3.11 2.48
C ASN A 2 -12.56 -2.79 1.73
N ALA A 3 -12.49 -3.16 0.45
CA ALA A 3 -11.28 -2.96 -0.35
C ALA A 3 -10.97 -1.47 -0.60
N GLU A 4 -11.98 -0.65 -0.85
CA GLU A 4 -11.87 0.80 -1.08
C GLU A 4 -11.34 1.55 0.15
N GLU A 5 -11.81 1.18 1.35
CA GLU A 5 -11.32 1.73 2.63
C GLU A 5 -9.84 1.38 2.83
N LEU A 6 -9.45 0.14 2.53
CA LEU A 6 -8.05 -0.29 2.64
C LEU A 6 -7.16 0.44 1.63
N GLU A 7 -7.65 0.63 0.40
CA GLU A 7 -6.95 1.40 -0.62
C GLU A 7 -6.63 2.81 -0.10
N SER A 8 -7.63 3.54 0.42
CA SER A 8 -7.43 4.88 0.98
C SER A 8 -6.39 4.90 2.09
N ILE A 9 -6.45 3.93 3.02
CA ILE A 9 -5.48 3.83 4.12
C ILE A 9 -4.05 3.64 3.59
N VAL A 10 -3.89 2.81 2.56
CA VAL A 10 -2.58 2.55 1.96
C VAL A 10 -2.07 3.79 1.22
N VAL A 11 -2.92 4.48 0.45
CA VAL A 11 -2.55 5.71 -0.25
C VAL A 11 -2.14 6.79 0.74
N ASP A 12 -2.92 7.02 1.80
CA ASP A 12 -2.61 8.01 2.85
C ASP A 12 -1.24 7.72 3.50
N ALA A 13 -0.96 6.45 3.79
CA ALA A 13 0.32 6.02 4.38
C ALA A 13 1.51 6.24 3.44
N LEU A 14 1.32 6.09 2.13
CA LEU A 14 2.33 6.35 1.11
C LEU A 14 2.56 7.85 0.91
N GLU A 15 1.49 8.65 0.92
CA GLU A 15 1.56 10.12 0.81
C GLU A 15 2.27 10.75 2.01
N GLU A 16 2.04 10.25 3.22
CA GLU A 16 2.70 10.73 4.45
C GLU A 16 4.24 10.67 4.33
N VAL A 17 4.75 9.61 3.72
CA VAL A 17 6.20 9.39 3.51
C VAL A 17 6.70 10.03 2.21
N LYS A 18 5.80 10.62 1.41
CA LYS A 18 6.08 11.29 0.13
C LYS A 18 6.57 10.32 -0.97
N ALA A 19 5.83 9.23 -1.14
CA ALA A 19 5.97 8.37 -2.30
C ALA A 19 5.83 9.16 -3.62
N ILE A 20 6.45 8.67 -4.69
CA ILE A 20 6.38 9.28 -6.02
C ILE A 20 5.49 8.43 -6.92
N ASP A 21 4.69 9.05 -7.78
CA ASP A 21 3.87 8.38 -8.80
C ASP A 21 3.03 7.24 -8.20
N ILE A 22 2.18 7.58 -7.23
CA ILE A 22 1.23 6.62 -6.65
C ILE A 22 0.10 6.40 -7.65
N GLU A 23 -0.01 5.16 -8.14
CA GLU A 23 -1.04 4.75 -9.08
C GLU A 23 -1.86 3.61 -8.47
N CYS A 24 -3.18 3.79 -8.44
CA CYS A 24 -4.15 2.80 -7.99
C CYS A 24 -4.86 2.17 -9.19
N LEU A 25 -4.75 0.85 -9.31
CA LEU A 25 -5.33 0.08 -10.40
C LEU A 25 -6.39 -0.86 -9.85
N SER A 26 -7.65 -0.70 -10.28
CA SER A 26 -8.68 -1.70 -10.04
C SER A 26 -8.48 -2.86 -11.01
N VAL A 27 -8.36 -4.07 -10.47
CA VAL A 27 -8.09 -5.31 -11.23
C VAL A 27 -9.09 -6.41 -10.95
N SER A 28 -10.18 -6.11 -10.26
CA SER A 28 -11.26 -7.06 -9.92
C SER A 28 -11.91 -7.70 -11.15
N GLU A 29 -11.92 -7.01 -12.30
CA GLU A 29 -12.38 -7.57 -13.58
C GLU A 29 -11.38 -8.54 -14.23
N LEU A 30 -10.10 -8.50 -13.81
CA LEU A 30 -9.02 -9.28 -14.40
C LEU A 30 -8.68 -10.52 -13.57
N THR A 31 -8.89 -10.47 -12.25
CA THR A 31 -8.54 -11.56 -11.32
C THR A 31 -9.45 -11.56 -10.10
N SER A 32 -9.74 -12.75 -9.56
CA SER A 32 -10.48 -12.91 -8.30
C SER A 32 -9.57 -12.99 -7.07
N VAL A 33 -8.25 -12.77 -7.24
CA VAL A 33 -7.27 -12.87 -6.15
C VAL A 33 -7.21 -11.57 -5.33
N MET A 34 -7.38 -10.42 -5.98
CA MET A 34 -7.30 -9.09 -5.34
C MET A 34 -8.12 -8.07 -6.14
N ASP A 35 -8.61 -7.03 -5.47
CA ASP A 35 -9.43 -5.98 -6.07
C ASP A 35 -8.60 -4.81 -6.61
N TYR A 36 -7.52 -4.46 -5.91
CA TYR A 36 -6.67 -3.31 -6.22
C TYR A 36 -5.18 -3.68 -6.22
N ILE A 37 -4.43 -3.01 -7.09
CA ILE A 37 -2.97 -2.95 -7.06
C ILE A 37 -2.58 -1.49 -6.90
N ILE A 38 -1.70 -1.20 -5.94
CA ILE A 38 -1.14 0.13 -5.73
C ILE A 38 0.35 0.06 -6.06
N ILE A 39 0.80 0.93 -6.96
CA ILE A 39 2.19 1.02 -7.40
C ILE A 39 2.71 2.40 -7.04
N CYS A 40 3.92 2.48 -6.48
CA CYS A 40 4.59 3.75 -6.23
C CYS A 40 6.11 3.61 -6.34
N THR A 41 6.78 4.75 -6.42
CA THR A 41 8.24 4.85 -6.54
C THR A 41 8.85 5.46 -5.28
N GLY A 42 9.87 4.78 -4.75
CA GLY A 42 10.76 5.31 -3.71
C GLY A 42 12.05 5.89 -4.29
N ARG A 43 12.64 6.89 -3.61
CA ARG A 43 13.86 7.59 -4.06
C ARG A 43 15.17 6.86 -3.75
N SER A 44 15.13 5.92 -2.81
CA SER A 44 16.28 5.13 -2.36
C SER A 44 15.79 3.93 -1.55
N ASN A 45 16.62 2.92 -1.32
CA ASN A 45 16.26 1.76 -0.50
C ASN A 45 15.77 2.16 0.90
N ARG A 46 16.37 3.18 1.52
CA ARG A 46 15.90 3.70 2.83
C ARG A 46 14.51 4.31 2.73
N HIS A 47 14.22 5.02 1.65
CA HIS A 47 12.89 5.60 1.43
C HIS A 47 11.85 4.50 1.16
N VAL A 48 12.20 3.48 0.34
CA VAL A 48 11.32 2.32 0.11
C VAL A 48 11.00 1.60 1.42
N ARG A 49 11.98 1.37 2.29
CA ARG A 49 11.73 0.77 3.61
C ARG A 49 10.77 1.58 4.47
N ALA A 50 10.95 2.91 4.50
CA ALA A 50 10.04 3.80 5.23
C ALA A 50 8.61 3.75 4.67
N LEU A 51 8.44 3.65 3.35
CA LEU A 51 7.14 3.47 2.71
C LEU A 51 6.47 2.17 3.15
N VAL A 52 7.21 1.06 3.10
CA VAL A 52 6.73 -0.25 3.55
C VAL A 52 6.34 -0.23 5.02
N ASP A 53 7.19 0.33 5.89
CA ASP A 53 6.93 0.44 7.33
C ASP A 53 5.67 1.27 7.61
N SER A 54 5.50 2.39 6.91
CA SER A 54 4.31 3.25 7.05
C SER A 54 3.03 2.52 6.66
N VAL A 55 3.02 1.83 5.51
CA VAL A 55 1.85 1.05 5.06
C VAL A 55 1.50 -0.05 6.06
N VAL A 56 2.51 -0.78 6.56
CA VAL A 56 2.32 -1.83 7.56
C VAL A 56 1.77 -1.27 8.87
N GLU A 57 2.29 -0.14 9.34
CA GLU A 57 1.84 0.51 10.56
C GLU A 57 0.40 1.01 10.44
N HIS A 58 0.06 1.71 9.36
CA HIS A 58 -1.28 2.23 9.11
C HIS A 58 -2.32 1.13 8.94
N SER A 59 -1.98 0.06 8.22
CA SER A 59 -2.84 -1.12 8.08
C SER A 59 -3.15 -1.71 9.47
N LYS A 60 -2.12 -1.93 10.29
CA LYS A 60 -2.26 -2.50 11.64
C LYS A 60 -3.10 -1.61 12.56
N LYS A 61 -2.90 -0.29 12.53
CA LYS A 61 -3.69 0.68 13.31
C LYS A 61 -5.18 0.61 12.97
N ASN A 62 -5.52 0.29 11.73
CA ASN A 62 -6.89 0.12 11.27
C ASN A 62 -7.40 -1.33 11.38
N GLY A 63 -6.66 -2.22 12.07
CA GLY A 63 -7.09 -3.59 12.33
C GLY A 63 -6.88 -4.56 11.17
N VAL A 64 -6.11 -4.17 10.15
CA VAL A 64 -5.72 -5.06 9.04
C VAL A 64 -4.25 -5.46 9.17
N LEU A 65 -4.02 -6.76 9.27
CA LEU A 65 -2.69 -7.34 9.31
C LEU A 65 -2.26 -7.70 7.89
N PRO A 66 -1.14 -7.16 7.39
CA PRO A 66 -0.57 -7.61 6.13
C PRO A 66 -0.30 -9.11 6.16
N LEU A 67 -0.65 -9.82 5.09
CA LEU A 67 -0.39 -11.26 4.96
C LEU A 67 1.12 -11.57 4.91
N GLY A 68 1.90 -10.66 4.32
CA GLY A 68 3.35 -10.76 4.21
C GLY A 68 3.96 -9.47 3.67
N VAL A 69 5.28 -9.36 3.80
CA VAL A 69 6.10 -8.30 3.21
C VAL A 69 7.28 -8.96 2.53
N GLU A 70 7.49 -8.69 1.25
CA GLU A 70 8.57 -9.27 0.45
C GLU A 70 9.50 -8.17 -0.09
N GLY A 71 10.80 -8.46 -0.18
CA GLY A 71 11.78 -7.56 -0.81
C GLY A 71 12.19 -6.31 -0.01
N TYR A 72 12.22 -6.40 1.33
CA TYR A 72 12.48 -5.28 2.25
C TYR A 72 13.92 -4.71 2.27
#